data_AF-A0A482XEG6-F1
#
_entry.id   AF-A0A482XEG6-F1
#
_cell.length_a   1.000
_cell.length_b   1.000
_cell.length_c   1.000
_cell.angle_alpha   90.00
_cell.angle_beta   90.00
_cell.angle_gamma   90.00
#
_symmetry.space_group_name_H-M   'P 1'
#
loop_
_entity.id
_entity.type
_entity.pdbx_description
1 polymer ?
#
loop_
_entity_poly.entity_id
_entity_poly.type
_entity_poly.pdbx_seq_one_letter_code
_entity_poly.pdbx_strand_id
1 'polypeptide(L)' 'MTLRQGTMSTLQAFLQEAAFMKKFRLVALYAVSSKEEPVYIEQEDTKHGSLLEFLRNEKGKDLHFGDVIYIAAHVRNEMN' A
#
# COMPACT_ATOMS: atom_id res chain seq x y z
N MET A 1 -8.74 3.35 2.96
CA MET A 1 -9.02 1.91 3.21
C MET A 1 -9.74 1.76 4.55
N THR A 2 -10.64 0.78 4.71
CA THR A 2 -11.37 0.50 5.96
C THR A 2 -11.01 -0.90 6.48
N LEU A 3 -10.59 -0.99 7.75
CA LEU A 3 -10.34 -2.27 8.42
C LEU A 3 -11.58 -2.70 9.23
N ARG A 4 -12.02 -3.94 9.06
CA ARG A 4 -13.22 -4.47 9.74
C ARG A 4 -12.95 -4.72 11.22
N GLN A 5 -14.02 -4.67 12.02
CA GLN A 5 -13.98 -5.02 13.43
C GLN A 5 -13.41 -6.42 13.66
N GLY A 6 -12.47 -6.54 14.60
CA GLY A 6 -11.81 -7.82 14.95
C GLY A 6 -10.73 -8.28 13.98
N THR A 7 -10.35 -7.46 12.98
CA THR A 7 -9.25 -7.79 12.04
C THR A 7 -7.87 -7.73 12.71
N MET A 8 -7.72 -6.99 13.81
CA MET A 8 -6.44 -6.78 14.49
C MET A 8 -6.54 -7.18 15.98
N SER A 9 -5.50 -7.86 16.47
CA SER A 9 -5.42 -8.37 17.86
C SER A 9 -5.55 -7.26 18.91
N THR A 10 -5.04 -6.05 18.62
CA THR A 10 -5.33 -4.82 19.38
C THR A 10 -5.18 -3.58 18.49
N LEU A 11 -6.01 -2.55 18.71
CA LEU A 11 -5.87 -1.23 18.07
C LEU A 11 -4.48 -0.60 18.30
N GLN A 12 -3.89 -0.88 19.46
CA GLN A 12 -2.55 -0.44 19.84
C GLN A 12 -1.47 -0.97 18.90
N ALA A 13 -1.51 -2.27 18.57
CA ALA A 13 -0.55 -2.89 17.65
C ALA A 13 -0.62 -2.26 16.26
N PHE A 14 -1.85 -2.01 15.77
CA PHE A 14 -2.06 -1.34 14.49
C PHE A 14 -1.46 0.08 14.45
N LEU A 15 -1.63 0.87 15.51
CA LEU A 15 -1.07 2.22 15.59
C LEU A 15 0.46 2.22 15.62
N GLN A 16 1.06 1.21 16.27
CA GLN A 16 2.52 1.03 16.24
C GLN A 16 3.03 0.70 14.84
N GLU A 17 2.36 -0.21 14.14
CA GLU A 17 2.69 -0.55 12.75
C GLU A 17 2.49 0.66 11.83
N ALA A 18 1.39 1.40 11.95
CA ALA A 18 1.13 2.60 11.16
C ALA A 18 2.19 3.69 11.39
N ALA A 19 2.65 3.88 12.64
CA ALA A 19 3.74 4.81 12.95
C ALA A 19 5.07 4.37 12.34
N PHE A 20 5.31 3.06 12.24
CA PHE A 20 6.45 2.51 11.52
C PHE A 20 6.32 2.71 10.01
N MET A 21 5.16 2.43 9.44
CA MET A 21 4.86 2.61 8.02
C MET A 21 5.04 4.07 7.56
N LYS A 22 4.71 5.06 8.40
CA LYS A 22 4.97 6.49 8.10
C LYS A 22 6.45 6.83 7.86
N LYS A 23 7.39 5.99 8.30
CA LYS A 23 8.83 6.21 8.09
C LYS A 23 9.30 5.80 6.70
N PHE A 24 8.56 4.93 6.02
CA PHE A 24 8.88 4.44 4.68
C PHE A 24 8.03 5.17 3.65
N ARG A 25 8.61 5.48 2.47
CA ARG A 25 7.94 6.27 1.42
C ARG A 25 7.38 5.41 0.29
N LEU A 26 7.22 4.10 0.52
CA LEU A 26 6.63 3.14 -0.42
C LEU A 26 5.22 3.54 -0.86
N VAL A 27 4.40 3.92 0.12
CA VAL A 27 3.10 4.55 -0.09
C VAL A 27 2.95 5.63 0.99
N ALA A 28 2.61 6.86 0.60
CA ALA A 28 2.48 7.95 1.57
C ALA A 28 1.25 7.75 2.46
N LEU A 29 1.47 7.40 3.73
CA LEU A 29 0.44 7.30 4.77
C LEU A 29 0.21 8.67 5.44
N TYR A 30 -0.94 9.31 5.17
CA TYR A 30 -1.27 10.64 5.71
C TYR A 30 -1.82 10.54 7.14
N ALA A 31 -2.89 9.78 7.34
CA ALA A 31 -3.59 9.73 8.62
C ALA A 31 -4.21 8.35 8.91
N VAL A 32 -4.44 8.13 10.19
CA VAL A 32 -5.18 7.00 10.73
C VAL A 32 -6.25 7.56 11.65
N SER A 33 -7.52 7.21 11.42
CA SER A 33 -8.61 7.49 12.35
C SER A 33 -8.86 6.26 13.21
N SER A 34 -8.58 6.37 14.52
CA SER A 34 -8.55 5.25 15.47
C SER A 34 -9.35 5.54 16.75
N LYS A 35 -10.42 6.33 16.68
CA LYS A 35 -11.24 6.63 17.87
C LYS A 35 -12.01 5.39 18.35
N GLU A 36 -12.48 4.59 17.41
CA GLU A 36 -13.21 3.35 17.59
C GLU A 36 -13.17 2.58 16.27
N GLU A 37 -13.50 1.28 16.29
CA GLU A 37 -13.63 0.52 15.05
C GLU A 37 -14.88 0.96 14.26
N PRO A 38 -14.84 0.94 12.92
CA PRO A 38 -13.72 0.51 12.08
C PRO A 38 -12.61 1.56 11.95
N VAL A 39 -11.37 1.09 11.81
CA VAL A 39 -10.20 1.97 11.61
C VAL A 39 -10.12 2.41 10.16
N TYR A 40 -9.91 3.71 9.95
CA TYR A 40 -9.72 4.30 8.61
C TYR A 40 -8.27 4.67 8.36
N ILE A 41 -7.81 4.41 7.14
CA ILE A 41 -6.47 4.76 6.66
C ILE A 41 -6.60 5.72 5.49
N GLU A 42 -6.02 6.91 5.64
CA GLU A 42 -5.85 7.92 4.61
C GLU A 42 -4.42 7.88 4.08
N GLN A 43 -4.27 7.65 2.79
CA GLN A 43 -2.99 7.50 2.10
C GLN A 43 -3.08 8.14 0.71
N GLU A 44 -1.96 8.18 -0.02
CA GLU A 44 -1.96 8.65 -1.40
C GLU A 44 -2.83 7.80 -2.31
N ASP A 45 -3.41 8.46 -3.32
CA ASP A 45 -4.22 7.80 -4.33
C ASP A 45 -3.32 7.12 -5.37
N THR A 46 -3.62 5.85 -5.66
CA THR A 46 -2.87 5.06 -6.63
C THR A 46 -3.61 5.06 -7.96
N LYS A 47 -3.15 5.89 -8.91
CA LYS A 47 -3.82 6.11 -10.21
C LYS A 47 -4.08 4.85 -11.04
N HIS A 48 -3.35 3.77 -10.77
CA HIS A 48 -3.40 2.52 -11.51
C HIS A 48 -3.82 1.31 -10.65
N GLY A 49 -4.28 1.57 -9.41
CA GLY A 49 -4.64 0.53 -8.47
C GLY A 49 -3.43 -0.32 -8.07
N SER A 50 -3.67 -1.60 -7.80
CA SER A 50 -2.61 -2.53 -7.43
C SER A 50 -1.74 -2.89 -8.64
N LEU A 51 -0.46 -3.20 -8.42
CA LEU A 51 0.42 -3.68 -9.48
C LEU A 51 -0.14 -4.93 -10.19
N LEU A 52 -0.79 -5.84 -9.46
CA LEU A 52 -1.42 -7.02 -10.05
C LEU A 52 -2.56 -6.67 -11.01
N GLU A 53 -3.40 -5.71 -10.63
CA GLU A 53 -4.49 -5.21 -11.49
C GLU A 53 -3.93 -4.50 -12.72
N PHE A 54 -2.89 -3.68 -12.52
CA PHE A 54 -2.20 -3.00 -13.62
C PHE A 54 -1.64 -4.00 -14.64
N LEU A 55 -0.93 -5.04 -14.18
CA LEU A 55 -0.35 -6.07 -15.05
C LEU A 55 -1.40 -6.90 -15.80
N ARG A 56 -2.63 -6.99 -15.30
CA ARG A 56 -3.71 -7.77 -15.91
C ARG A 56 -4.61 -6.96 -16.85
N ASN A 57 -4.54 -5.63 -16.81
CA ASN A 57 -5.35 -4.78 -17.69
C ASN A 57 -4.71 -4.61 -19.07
N GLU A 58 -5.43 -3.99 -20.02
CA GLU A 58 -4.92 -3.78 -21.38
C GLU A 58 -3.60 -3.00 -21.42
N LYS A 59 -3.41 -2.00 -20.54
CA LYS A 59 -2.15 -1.22 -20.46
C LYS A 59 -0.98 -2.06 -19.95
N GLY A 60 -1.24 -3.05 -19.10
CA GLY A 60 -0.24 -4.00 -18.64
C GLY A 60 0.27 -4.92 -19.76
N LYS A 61 -0.56 -5.19 -20.77
CA LYS A 61 -0.17 -6.01 -21.94
C LYS A 61 0.78 -5.27 -22.88
N ASP A 62 0.77 -3.94 -22.86
CA ASP A 62 1.65 -3.09 -23.66
C ASP A 62 3.06 -2.96 -23.05
N LEU A 63 3.30 -3.53 -21.86
CA LEU A 63 4.62 -3.51 -21.22
C LEU A 63 5.61 -4.41 -21.98
N HIS A 64 6.77 -3.84 -22.28
CA HIS A 64 7.89 -4.60 -22.83
C HIS A 64 8.69 -5.25 -21.70
N PHE A 65 9.54 -6.21 -22.06
CA PHE A 65 10.41 -6.90 -21.10
C PHE A 65 11.22 -5.92 -20.23
N GLY A 66 11.74 -4.83 -20.82
CA GLY A 66 12.47 -3.79 -20.10
C GLY A 66 11.64 -3.11 -19.00
N ASP A 67 10.35 -2.87 -19.25
CA ASP A 67 9.44 -2.24 -18.29
C ASP A 67 9.21 -3.15 -17.07
N VAL A 68 9.05 -4.46 -17.31
CA VAL A 68 8.88 -5.45 -16.24
C VAL A 68 10.14 -5.55 -15.38
N ILE A 69 11.34 -5.54 -15.99
CA ILE A 69 12.61 -5.52 -15.26
C ILE A 69 12.74 -4.24 -14.43
N TYR A 70 12.37 -3.10 -14.98
CA TYR A 70 12.40 -1.83 -14.26
C TYR A 70 11.45 -1.83 -13.05
N ILE A 71 10.22 -2.30 -13.22
CA ILE A 71 9.24 -2.45 -12.13
C ILE A 71 9.80 -3.38 -11.04
N ALA A 72 10.34 -4.53 -11.41
CA ALA A 72 10.92 -5.48 -10.47
C ALA A 72 12.12 -4.88 -9.70
N ALA A 73 12.98 -4.14 -10.38
CA ALA A 73 14.11 -3.46 -9.76
C ALA A 73 13.67 -2.36 -8.79
N HIS A 74 12.62 -1.59 -9.14
CA HIS A 74 12.06 -0.58 -8.25
C HIS A 74 11.48 -1.20 -6.98
N VAL A 75 10.65 -2.25 -7.09
CA VAL A 75 10.11 -2.98 -5.94
C VAL A 75 11.23 -3.50 -5.05
N ARG A 76 12.27 -4.13 -5.63
CA ARG A 76 13.42 -4.61 -4.88
C ARG A 76 14.15 -3.49 -4.14
N ASN A 77 14.35 -2.34 -4.78
CA ASN A 77 15.09 -1.23 -4.18
C ASN A 77 14.35 -0.62 -2.99
N GLU A 78 13.01 -0.56 -3.03
CA GLU A 78 12.21 -0.03 -1.92
C GLU A 78 12.04 -1.04 -0.76
N MET A 79 12.40 -2.31 -0.96
CA MET A 79 12.36 -3.37 0.07
C MET A 79 13.67 -3.51 0.86
N ASN A 80 14.72 -2.77 0.51
CA ASN A 80 16.05 -2.78 1.16
C ASN A 80 16.26 -1.52 2.01
#